data_AF-A0A958TJX4-F1
#
_entry.id   AF-A0A958TJX4-F1
#
_cell.length_a   1.000
_cell.length_b   1.000
_cell.length_c   1.000
_cell.angle_alpha   90.00
_cell.angle_beta   90.00
_cell.angle_gamma   90.00
#
_symmetry.space_group_name_H-M   'P 1'
#
loop_
_entity.id
_entity.type
_entity.pdbx_description
1 polymer ?
#
loop_
_entity_poly.entity_id
_entity_poly.type
_entity_poly.pdbx_seq_one_letter_code
_entity_poly.pdbx_strand_id
1 'polypeptide(L)'
;MTQTDFVKLVMPFKDKVFRLAKRLLVSNEEAEDATQEILMKLWTNKKQIEAYKNVEAFSMTMTKNFCLDRLKSKQAQNLKIVHSNYQDNN
;
A
#
# COMPACT_ATOMS: atom_id res chain seq x y z
N MET A 1 4.85 -9.84 -21.08
CA MET A 1 3.92 -8.69 -20.98
C MET A 1 4.55 -7.37 -21.42
N THR A 2 3.91 -6.65 -22.36
CA THR A 2 4.24 -5.26 -22.74
C THR A 2 3.60 -4.25 -21.77
N GLN A 3 3.94 -2.96 -21.86
CA GLN A 3 3.34 -1.92 -21.01
C GLN A 3 1.82 -1.80 -21.23
N THR A 4 1.39 -1.85 -22.49
CA THR A 4 -0.03 -1.76 -22.86
C THR A 4 -0.83 -2.93 -22.30
N ASP A 5 -0.27 -4.14 -22.35
CA ASP A 5 -0.91 -5.34 -21.80
C ASP A 5 -1.10 -5.23 -20.28
N PHE A 6 -0.10 -4.69 -19.58
CA PHE A 6 -0.19 -4.47 -18.15
C PHE A 6 -1.26 -3.46 -17.78
N VAL A 7 -1.32 -2.32 -18.49
CA VAL A 7 -2.35 -1.31 -18.24
C VAL A 7 -3.74 -1.93 -18.43
N LYS A 8 -3.95 -2.72 -19.49
CA LYS A 8 -5.21 -3.44 -19.72
C LYS A 8 -5.53 -4.44 -18.61
N LEU A 9 -4.51 -5.12 -18.06
CA LEU A 9 -4.67 -6.05 -16.95
C LEU A 9 -5.08 -5.35 -15.65
N VAL A 10 -4.47 -4.22 -15.30
CA VAL A 10 -4.65 -3.56 -14.00
C VAL A 10 -5.81 -2.55 -13.96
N MET A 11 -6.16 -1.94 -15.08
CA MET A 11 -7.25 -0.96 -15.17
C MET A 11 -8.57 -1.43 -14.53
N PRO A 12 -9.04 -2.68 -14.72
CA PRO A 12 -10.30 -3.17 -14.14
C PRO A 12 -10.34 -3.17 -12.61
N PHE A 13 -9.19 -3.26 -11.95
CA PHE A 13 -9.12 -3.36 -10.48
C PHE A 13 -8.35 -2.22 -9.81
N LYS A 14 -7.74 -1.30 -10.58
CA LYS A 14 -7.08 -0.09 -10.05
C LYS A 14 -8.00 0.67 -9.09
N ASP A 15 -9.25 0.88 -9.45
CA ASP A 15 -10.21 1.61 -8.62
C ASP A 15 -10.60 0.85 -7.35
N LYS A 16 -10.51 -0.49 -7.36
CA LYS A 16 -10.73 -1.32 -6.16
C LYS A 16 -9.55 -1.21 -5.21
N VAL A 17 -8.32 -1.23 -5.74
CA VAL A 17 -7.08 -1.00 -4.99
C VAL A 17 -7.11 0.38 -4.34
N PHE A 18 -7.41 1.43 -5.10
CA PHE A 18 -7.49 2.80 -4.58
C PHE A 18 -8.55 2.94 -3.49
N ARG A 19 -9.78 2.42 -3.71
CA ARG A 19 -10.84 2.47 -2.69
C ARG A 19 -10.47 1.74 -1.41
N LEU A 20 -9.79 0.60 -1.50
CA LEU A 20 -9.29 -0.12 -0.33
C LEU A 20 -8.22 0.71 0.40
N ALA A 21 -7.22 1.21 -0.33
CA ALA A 21 -6.17 2.04 0.23
C ALA A 21 -6.74 3.29 0.91
N LYS A 22 -7.68 3.99 0.26
CA LYS A 22 -8.37 5.17 0.81
C LYS A 22 -9.15 4.86 2.08
N ARG A 23 -9.83 3.72 2.13
CA ARG A 23 -10.56 3.27 3.31
C ARG A 23 -9.63 2.98 4.50
N LEU A 24 -8.40 2.53 4.23
CA LEU A 24 -7.41 2.21 5.27
C LEU A 24 -6.55 3.42 5.67
N LEU A 25 -6.14 4.25 4.72
CA LEU A 25 -5.14 5.31 4.93
C LEU A 25 -5.74 6.71 5.19
N VAL A 26 -7.06 6.90 5.11
CA VAL A 26 -7.81 8.15 5.36
C VAL A 26 -7.42 9.34 4.46
N SER A 27 -6.14 9.59 4.21
CA SER A 27 -5.64 10.60 3.26
C SER A 27 -5.83 10.18 1.81
N ASN A 28 -6.14 11.14 0.94
CA ASN A 28 -6.22 10.90 -0.52
C ASN A 28 -4.83 10.67 -1.10
N GLU A 29 -3.89 11.56 -0.78
CA GLU A 29 -2.51 11.48 -1.27
C GLU A 29 -1.86 10.14 -0.91
N GLU A 30 -2.00 9.70 0.35
CA GLU A 30 -1.43 8.41 0.76
C GLU A 30 -2.08 7.21 0.08
N ALA A 31 -3.36 7.32 -0.28
CA ALA A 31 -4.06 6.26 -1.00
C ALA A 31 -3.61 6.21 -2.48
N GLU A 32 -3.35 7.36 -3.09
CA GLU A 32 -2.77 7.44 -4.44
C GLU A 32 -1.35 6.87 -4.46
N ASP A 33 -0.51 7.27 -3.51
CA ASP A 33 0.85 6.76 -3.34
C ASP A 33 0.86 5.24 -3.12
N ALA A 34 0.00 4.75 -2.22
CA ALA A 34 -0.15 3.31 -1.98
C ALA A 34 -0.57 2.57 -3.25
N THR A 35 -1.51 3.14 -4.01
CA THR A 35 -1.97 2.53 -5.27
C THR A 35 -0.83 2.47 -6.29
N GLN A 36 -0.07 3.56 -6.44
CA GLN A 36 1.09 3.59 -7.34
C GLN A 36 2.15 2.57 -6.94
N GLU A 37 2.49 2.50 -5.66
CA GLU A 37 3.47 1.55 -5.12
C GLU A 37 3.06 0.09 -5.42
N ILE A 38 1.78 -0.24 -5.25
CA ILE A 38 1.27 -1.58 -5.57
C ILE A 38 1.36 -1.86 -7.08
N LEU A 39 1.00 -0.90 -7.93
CA LEU A 39 1.13 -1.05 -9.39
C LEU A 39 2.60 -1.20 -9.81
N MET A 40 3.53 -0.47 -9.20
CA MET A 40 4.96 -0.64 -9.46
C MET A 40 5.46 -2.03 -9.04
N LYS A 41 5.05 -2.53 -7.88
CA LYS A 41 5.39 -3.89 -7.42
C LYS A 41 4.83 -4.96 -8.36
N LEU A 42 3.63 -4.75 -8.87
CA LEU A 42 3.04 -5.64 -9.87
C LEU A 42 3.84 -5.59 -11.18
N TRP A 43 4.23 -4.41 -11.65
CA TRP A 43 5.02 -4.27 -12.87
C TRP A 43 6.40 -4.94 -12.75
N THR A 44 7.10 -4.75 -11.63
CA THR A 44 8.41 -5.37 -11.37
C THR A 44 8.32 -6.89 -11.32
N ASN A 45 7.23 -7.43 -10.74
CA ASN A 45 6.99 -8.87 -10.63
C ASN A 45 6.18 -9.46 -11.78
N LYS A 46 6.07 -8.77 -12.91
CA LYS A 46 5.22 -9.16 -14.05
C LYS A 46 5.34 -10.61 -14.50
N LYS A 47 6.55 -11.17 -14.50
CA LYS A 47 6.80 -12.56 -14.89
C LYS A 47 6.14 -13.57 -13.95
N GLN A 48 6.08 -13.27 -12.66
CA GLN A 48 5.43 -14.12 -11.66
C GLN A 48 3.90 -13.97 -11.71
N ILE A 49 3.43 -12.78 -12.07
CA ILE A 49 1.99 -12.47 -12.14
C ILE A 49 1.31 -13.13 -13.33
N GLU A 50 2.02 -13.31 -14.44
CA GLU A 50 1.56 -14.13 -15.57
C GLU A 50 1.23 -15.58 -15.13
N ALA A 51 1.84 -16.09 -14.05
CA ALA A 51 1.56 -17.42 -13.51
C ALA A 51 0.37 -17.46 -12.52
N TYR A 52 -0.10 -16.31 -12.03
CA TYR A 52 -1.22 -16.27 -11.08
C TYR A 52 -2.57 -16.33 -11.80
N LYS A 53 -3.46 -17.23 -11.36
CA LYS A 53 -4.85 -17.31 -11.84
C LYS A 53 -5.68 -16.06 -11.54
N ASN A 54 -5.38 -15.34 -10.45
CA ASN A 54 -6.17 -14.19 -10.02
C ASN A 54 -5.27 -13.05 -9.53
N VAL A 55 -4.90 -12.17 -10.46
CA VAL A 55 -4.06 -10.98 -10.21
C VAL A 55 -4.79 -9.96 -9.34
N GLU A 56 -6.12 -9.85 -9.48
CA GLU A 56 -6.92 -8.93 -8.67
C GLU A 56 -6.84 -9.30 -7.18
N ALA A 57 -7.11 -10.57 -6.83
CA ALA A 57 -7.05 -11.04 -5.45
C ALA A 57 -5.66 -10.85 -4.82
N PHE A 58 -4.61 -11.11 -5.59
CA PHE A 58 -3.23 -10.86 -5.17
C PHE A 58 -2.98 -9.38 -4.92
N SER A 59 -3.42 -8.50 -5.83
CA SER A 59 -3.28 -7.05 -5.72
C SER A 59 -4.01 -6.49 -4.50
N MET A 60 -5.23 -6.97 -4.22
CA MET A 60 -6.00 -6.58 -3.04
C MET A 60 -5.32 -6.99 -1.74
N THR A 61 -4.74 -8.19 -1.69
CA THR A 61 -4.00 -8.70 -0.54
C THR A 61 -2.74 -7.86 -0.28
N MET A 62 -1.97 -7.58 -1.34
CA MET A 62 -0.79 -6.72 -1.22
C MET A 62 -1.15 -5.30 -0.75
N THR A 63 -2.24 -4.74 -1.28
CA THR A 63 -2.73 -3.41 -0.88
C THR A 63 -3.06 -3.36 0.60
N LYS A 64 -3.80 -4.37 1.10
CA LYS A 64 -4.12 -4.48 2.53
C LYS A 64 -2.87 -4.55 3.39
N ASN A 65 -1.92 -5.43 3.05
CA ASN A 65 -0.68 -5.59 3.82
C ASN A 65 0.14 -4.30 3.83
N PHE A 66 0.31 -3.67 2.66
CA PHE A 66 1.03 -2.39 2.54
C PHE A 66 0.41 -1.29 3.40
N CYS A 67 -0.91 -1.14 3.37
CA CYS A 67 -1.60 -0.13 4.17
C CYS A 67 -1.48 -0.42 5.67
N LEU A 68 -1.59 -1.69 6.09
CA LEU A 68 -1.44 -2.07 7.50
C LEU A 68 -0.02 -1.81 8.01
N ASP A 69 1.00 -2.11 7.21
CA ASP A 69 2.39 -1.85 7.56
C ASP A 69 2.68 -0.35 7.66
N ARG A 70 2.10 0.46 6.76
CA ARG A 70 2.15 1.92 6.83
C ARG A 70 1.51 2.46 8.12
N LEU A 71 0.34 1.95 8.49
CA LEU A 71 -0.35 2.33 9.74
C LEU A 71 0.45 1.94 10.98
N LYS A 72 1.02 0.72 11.02
CA LYS A 72 1.92 0.28 12.10
C LYS A 72 3.15 1.17 12.21
N SER A 73 3.76 1.53 11.08
CA SER A 73 4.92 2.43 11.05
C SER A 73 4.58 3.82 11.60
N LYS A 74 3.43 4.40 11.20
CA LYS A 74 2.92 5.65 11.77
C LYS A 74 2.66 5.55 13.27
N GLN A 75 2.06 4.46 13.72
CA GLN A 75 1.81 4.23 15.15
C GLN A 75 3.12 4.13 15.93
N ALA A 76 4.12 3.41 15.39
CA ALA A 76 5.45 3.32 15.99
C ALA A 76 6.19 4.67 16.01
N GLN A 77 5.96 5.56 15.04
CA GLN A 77 6.48 6.94 15.07
C GLN A 77 5.81 7.78 16.16
N ASN A 78 4.49 7.69 16.32
CA ASN A 78 3.77 8.41 17.38
C ASN A 78 4.18 7.96 18.79
N LEU A 79 4.52 6.69 18.98
CA LEU A 79 4.97 6.16 20.27
C LEU A 79 6.41 6.56 20.65
N LYS A 80 7.20 7.13 19.73
CA LYS A 80 8.62 7.45 19.97
C LYS A 80 8.85 8.75 20.72
N ILE A 81 7.82 9.57 20.98
CA ILE A 81 7.99 10.85 21.70
C ILE A 81 7.04 10.91 22.89
N VAL A 82 7.42 10.23 23.98
CA VAL A 82 7.16 10.71 25.34
C VAL A 82 8.39 10.40 26.21
N HIS A 83 9.58 10.90 25.81
CA HIS A 83 10.58 11.21 26.83
C HIS A 83 10.09 12.49 27.49
N SER A 84 9.19 12.35 28.47
CA SER A 84 8.91 13.45 29.38
C SER A 84 10.22 13.73 30.09
N ASN A 85 10.86 14.86 29.78
CA ASN A 85 11.94 15.40 30.58
C ASN A 85 11.36 15.76 31.96
N TYR A 86 11.16 14.76 32.81
CA TYR A 86 10.98 14.98 34.24
C TYR A 86 12.34 15.36 34.78
N GLN A 87 12.59 16.67 34.89
CA GLN A 87 13.62 17.17 35.78
C GLN A 87 13.08 16.99 37.20
N ASP A 88 13.51 15.93 37.87
CA ASP A 88 13.41 15.85 39.33
C ASP A 88 14.31 16.94 39.90
N ASN A 89 13.70 18.08 40.23
CA ASN A 89 14.32 19.08 41.07
C ASN A 89 14.05 18.68 42.52
N ASN A 90 15.02 18.01 43.15
CA ASN A 90 15.08 17.86 44.60
C ASN A 90 16.46 18.25 45.12
#